data_AF-A0A3P6SQT3-F1
#
_entry.id   AF-A0A3P6SQT3-F1
#
_cell.length_a   1.000
_cell.length_b   1.000
_cell.length_c   1.000
_cell.angle_alpha   90.00
_cell.angle_beta   90.00
_cell.angle_gamma   90.00
#
_symmetry.space_group_name_H-M   'P 1'
#
loop_
_entity.id
_entity.type
_entity.pdbx_description
1 polymer ?
#
loop_
_entity_poly.entity_id
_entity_poly.type
_entity_poly.pdbx_seq_one_letter_code
_entity_poly.pdbx_strand_id
1 'polypeptide(L)'
;MLGASSSGTGTVSGDANPDLLQEVRLYENSVERERVDNMSELYAVLNALECLEKVFSRDCIAAKEYTAECSKLLVQYKVALRLVQCDIDEFVKKYRVECPAALERIREDRPITVKDDKGNTLKCIAEIVEMFITFLDQLKLNVRAVDELFPTLNELNVSISSMITLPDNFDAKLKVMQWHGKLKSMTASEEITDEDARQMVFDLETAYNSFTLGVILPLSVVELNGPGGGVLHSFEQVDLSDAKQQIETSDIMVVATRQLIVHCAFQEIGNLVTKQNKEVLLGNYISSDIRMPLARDLLYPDPQKERERCKLKRLVQQPNSFFMDVKCPGCYKITTVFSHAQSVVVCVGCNTVLCQPTGGKAHLTEGCSFRKKQH
;
A
#
# COMPACT_ATOMS: atom_id res chain seq x y z
N MET A 1 -74.19 42.46 28.75
CA MET A 1 -74.51 41.37 29.69
C MET A 1 -73.67 40.16 29.34
N LEU A 2 -73.30 39.35 30.33
CA LEU A 2 -72.50 38.13 30.16
C LEU A 2 -73.35 37.01 29.54
N GLY A 3 -72.77 36.22 28.64
CA GLY A 3 -73.33 34.96 28.16
C GLY A 3 -72.38 33.82 28.52
N ALA A 4 -72.85 32.87 29.32
CA ALA A 4 -72.01 31.82 29.90
C ALA A 4 -72.01 30.52 29.08
N SER A 5 -70.82 29.92 29.02
CA SER A 5 -70.51 28.48 29.03
C SER A 5 -71.60 27.47 28.65
N SER A 6 -71.34 26.69 27.60
CA SER A 6 -71.77 25.29 27.54
C SER A 6 -70.56 24.39 27.26
N SER A 7 -70.28 23.47 28.18
CA SER A 7 -69.14 22.57 28.15
C SER A 7 -69.47 21.31 27.36
N GLY A 8 -69.01 21.21 26.11
CA GLY A 8 -69.01 19.97 25.34
C GLY A 8 -67.77 19.14 25.67
N THR A 9 -67.96 17.95 26.24
CA THR A 9 -66.88 17.00 26.53
C THR A 9 -66.32 16.40 25.24
N GLY A 10 -65.25 16.99 24.71
CA GLY A 10 -64.42 16.36 23.69
C GLY A 10 -63.61 15.22 24.31
N THR A 11 -64.03 13.98 24.08
CA THR A 11 -63.17 12.80 24.32
C THR A 11 -61.95 12.93 23.42
N VAL A 12 -60.79 13.24 24.00
CA VAL A 12 -59.50 13.16 23.31
C VAL A 12 -59.17 11.68 23.14
N SER A 13 -59.68 11.08 22.07
CA SER A 13 -59.19 9.81 21.54
C SER A 13 -57.76 10.07 21.06
N GLY A 14 -56.80 9.78 21.94
CA GLY A 14 -55.37 9.85 21.63
C GLY A 14 -54.97 8.72 20.69
N ASP A 15 -55.32 8.84 19.41
CA ASP A 15 -54.66 8.11 18.33
C ASP A 15 -53.21 8.61 18.24
N ALA A 16 -52.35 8.04 19.08
CA ALA A 16 -50.92 8.18 18.94
C ALA A 16 -50.53 7.56 17.60
N ASN A 17 -50.10 8.39 16.64
CA ASN A 17 -49.74 7.94 15.30
C ASN A 17 -48.70 6.80 15.41
N PRO A 18 -49.01 5.57 14.99
CA PRO A 18 -48.15 4.40 15.22
C PRO A 18 -46.76 4.54 14.58
N ASP A 19 -46.64 5.33 13.52
CA ASP A 19 -45.36 5.64 12.86
C ASP A 19 -44.39 6.39 13.80
N LEU A 20 -44.88 7.14 14.79
CA LEU A 20 -44.06 7.84 15.79
C LEU A 20 -43.58 6.91 16.92
N LEU A 21 -44.13 5.69 17.01
CA LEU A 21 -43.77 4.68 18.00
C LEU A 21 -42.84 3.59 17.40
N GLN A 22 -42.56 3.65 16.10
CA GLN A 22 -41.72 2.69 15.40
C GLN A 22 -40.31 3.26 15.18
N GLU A 23 -39.28 2.47 15.48
CA GLU A 23 -37.90 2.84 15.16
C GLU A 23 -37.70 2.92 13.64
N VAL A 24 -37.24 4.09 13.17
CA VAL A 24 -37.00 4.35 11.74
C VAL A 24 -35.88 3.44 11.22
N ARG A 25 -36.20 2.63 10.21
CA ARG A 25 -35.22 1.76 9.54
C ARG A 25 -34.51 2.51 8.43
N LEU A 26 -33.22 2.22 8.26
CA LEU A 26 -32.35 2.89 7.28
C LEU A 26 -32.55 2.36 5.84
N TYR A 27 -33.12 1.17 5.70
CA TYR A 27 -33.42 0.49 4.44
C TYR A 27 -34.55 -0.54 4.66
N GLU A 28 -35.34 -0.80 3.63
CA GLU A 28 -36.42 -1.81 3.65
C GLU A 28 -36.03 -3.09 2.90
N ASN A 29 -35.11 -3.00 1.94
CA ASN A 29 -34.66 -4.11 1.11
C ASN A 29 -33.12 -4.18 0.97
N SER A 30 -32.63 -5.28 0.39
CA SER A 30 -31.19 -5.54 0.26
C SER A 30 -30.47 -4.58 -0.68
N VAL A 31 -31.16 -4.06 -1.71
CA VAL A 31 -30.58 -3.15 -2.71
C VAL A 31 -30.40 -1.74 -2.12
N GLU A 32 -31.37 -1.28 -1.34
CA GLU A 32 -31.23 -0.06 -0.53
C GLU A 32 -30.11 -0.17 0.48
N ARG A 33 -30.00 -1.32 1.17
CA ARG A 33 -28.89 -1.56 2.10
C ARG A 33 -27.55 -1.44 1.39
N GLU A 34 -27.36 -2.13 0.27
CA GLU A 34 -26.11 -2.05 -0.52
C GLU A 34 -25.81 -0.61 -0.98
N ARG A 35 -26.83 0.15 -1.42
CA ARG A 35 -26.65 1.56 -1.77
C ARG A 35 -26.24 2.41 -0.56
N VAL A 36 -26.84 2.17 0.61
CA VAL A 36 -26.49 2.84 1.86
C VAL A 36 -25.08 2.47 2.33
N ASP A 37 -24.70 1.20 2.25
CA ASP A 37 -23.37 0.70 2.59
C ASP A 37 -22.31 1.41 1.71
N ASN A 38 -22.53 1.48 0.39
CA ASN A 38 -21.66 2.20 -0.55
C ASN A 38 -21.55 3.72 -0.23
N MET A 39 -22.67 4.37 0.12
CA MET A 39 -22.66 5.77 0.55
C MET A 39 -21.93 5.96 1.88
N SER A 40 -22.02 5.00 2.80
CA SER A 40 -21.34 5.02 4.09
C SER A 40 -19.82 4.88 3.95
N GLU A 41 -19.35 4.06 3.01
CA GLU A 41 -17.92 3.90 2.69
C GLU A 41 -17.36 5.20 2.11
N LEU A 42 -18.06 5.83 1.16
CA LEU A 42 -17.66 7.14 0.62
C LEU A 42 -17.56 8.21 1.74
N TYR A 43 -18.56 8.27 2.63
CA TYR A 43 -18.56 9.17 3.78
C TYR A 43 -17.40 8.88 4.75
N ALA A 44 -17.09 7.61 5.01
CA ALA A 44 -16.00 7.19 5.88
C ALA A 44 -14.63 7.58 5.31
N VAL A 45 -14.39 7.34 4.01
CA VAL A 45 -13.13 7.70 3.34
C VAL A 45 -12.92 9.22 3.32
N LEU A 46 -13.98 10.01 3.07
CA LEU A 46 -13.91 11.48 3.11
C LEU A 46 -13.50 12.00 4.49
N ASN A 47 -14.12 11.48 5.55
CA ASN A 47 -13.77 11.84 6.93
C ASN A 47 -12.38 11.34 7.36
N ALA A 48 -11.94 10.18 6.87
CA ALA A 48 -10.60 9.67 7.12
C ALA A 48 -9.53 10.56 6.46
N LEU A 49 -9.76 10.99 5.22
CA LEU A 49 -8.87 11.91 4.52
C LEU A 49 -8.82 13.29 5.19
N GLU A 50 -9.98 13.84 5.59
CA GLU A 50 -10.07 15.09 6.35
C GLU A 50 -9.31 15.02 7.69
N CYS A 51 -9.40 13.88 8.39
CA CYS A 51 -8.65 13.64 9.61
C CYS A 51 -7.15 13.57 9.35
N LEU A 52 -6.72 12.87 8.29
CA LEU A 52 -5.31 12.74 7.91
C LEU A 52 -4.68 14.11 7.59
N GLU A 53 -5.37 14.97 6.82
CA GLU A 53 -4.92 16.35 6.56
C GLU A 53 -4.81 17.19 7.84
N LYS A 54 -5.77 17.06 8.77
CA LYS A 54 -5.76 17.74 10.07
C LYS A 54 -4.68 17.23 11.02
N VAL A 55 -4.24 15.97 10.90
CA VAL A 55 -3.12 15.40 11.69
C VAL A 55 -1.77 15.81 11.09
N PHE A 56 -1.65 15.82 9.76
CA PHE A 56 -0.44 16.25 9.07
C PHE A 56 -0.16 17.75 9.22
N SER A 57 -1.17 18.61 9.09
CA SER A 57 -1.06 20.06 9.34
C SER A 57 -0.76 20.44 10.80
N ARG A 58 -0.67 19.47 11.71
CA ARG A 58 -0.25 19.61 13.12
C ARG A 58 1.08 18.92 13.42
N ASP A 59 1.82 18.51 12.38
CA ASP A 59 3.07 17.75 12.47
C ASP A 59 2.96 16.47 13.35
N CYS A 60 1.77 15.89 13.46
CA CYS A 60 1.49 14.72 14.31
C CYS A 60 1.71 13.38 13.60
N ILE A 61 2.10 13.38 12.32
CA ILE A 61 2.41 12.20 11.50
C ILE A 61 3.62 12.51 10.62
N ALA A 62 4.52 11.53 10.42
CA ALA A 62 5.68 11.72 9.57
C ALA A 62 5.27 11.82 8.09
N ALA A 63 5.91 12.72 7.33
CA ALA A 63 5.56 12.99 5.93
C ALA A 63 5.51 11.73 5.04
N LYS A 64 6.45 10.81 5.21
CA LYS A 64 6.49 9.53 4.48
C LYS A 64 5.26 8.65 4.75
N GLU A 65 4.79 8.60 6.00
CA GLU A 65 3.62 7.81 6.40
C GLU A 65 2.33 8.47 5.88
N TYR A 66 2.27 9.79 5.96
CA TYR A 66 1.21 10.60 5.37
C TYR A 66 1.09 10.41 3.85
N THR A 67 2.19 10.48 3.08
CA THR A 67 2.17 10.28 1.62
C THR A 67 1.59 8.91 1.26
N ALA A 68 1.98 7.86 2.00
CA ALA A 68 1.50 6.50 1.78
C ALA A 68 -0.01 6.35 2.07
N GLU A 69 -0.47 6.77 3.24
CA GLU A 69 -1.88 6.64 3.62
C GLU A 69 -2.79 7.59 2.84
N CYS A 70 -2.35 8.80 2.49
CA CYS A 70 -3.09 9.73 1.63
C CYS A 70 -3.27 9.17 0.21
N SER A 71 -2.22 8.57 -0.37
CA SER A 71 -2.31 7.90 -1.68
C SER A 71 -3.34 6.77 -1.69
N LYS A 72 -3.34 5.97 -0.63
CA LYS A 72 -4.29 4.85 -0.42
C LYS A 72 -5.73 5.34 -0.25
N LEU A 73 -5.96 6.38 0.55
CA LEU A 73 -7.28 6.98 0.72
C LEU A 73 -7.81 7.62 -0.58
N LEU A 74 -6.95 8.28 -1.37
CA LEU A 74 -7.34 8.82 -2.69
C LEU A 74 -7.75 7.71 -3.68
N VAL A 75 -7.06 6.56 -3.68
CA VAL A 75 -7.46 5.39 -4.48
C VAL A 75 -8.78 4.80 -3.99
N GLN A 76 -8.98 4.66 -2.68
CA GLN A 76 -10.23 4.18 -2.09
C GLN A 76 -11.40 5.13 -2.42
N TYR A 77 -11.20 6.44 -2.30
CA TYR A 77 -12.17 7.47 -2.69
C TYR A 77 -12.62 7.32 -4.15
N LYS A 78 -11.67 7.15 -5.09
CA LYS A 78 -11.97 6.92 -6.51
C LYS A 78 -12.79 5.67 -6.78
N VAL A 79 -12.69 4.64 -5.93
CA VAL A 79 -13.51 3.42 -6.04
C VAL A 79 -14.89 3.67 -5.43
N ALA A 80 -14.96 4.22 -4.22
CA ALA A 80 -16.21 4.52 -3.53
C ALA A 80 -17.11 5.47 -4.33
N LEU A 81 -16.55 6.54 -4.92
CA LEU A 81 -17.30 7.49 -5.75
C LEU A 81 -17.94 6.82 -6.98
N ARG A 82 -17.24 5.86 -7.62
CA ARG A 82 -17.77 5.09 -8.75
C ARG A 82 -18.91 4.15 -8.35
N LEU A 83 -18.90 3.63 -7.11
CA LEU A 83 -19.96 2.79 -6.59
C LEU A 83 -21.23 3.59 -6.24
N VAL A 84 -21.07 4.83 -5.74
CA VAL A 84 -22.20 5.71 -5.40
C VAL A 84 -22.79 6.42 -6.62
N GLN A 85 -22.00 6.64 -7.69
CA GLN A 85 -22.43 7.28 -8.95
C GLN A 85 -23.02 8.69 -8.76
N CYS A 86 -22.43 9.48 -7.86
CA CYS A 86 -22.84 10.87 -7.59
C CYS A 86 -21.70 11.85 -7.86
N ASP A 87 -22.03 13.13 -8.00
CA ASP A 87 -21.06 14.21 -7.86
C ASP A 87 -20.67 14.39 -6.38
N ILE A 88 -19.42 14.80 -6.15
CA ILE A 88 -18.86 14.95 -4.80
C ILE A 88 -19.36 16.22 -4.11
N ASP A 89 -19.46 17.35 -4.83
CA ASP A 89 -19.95 18.60 -4.25
C ASP A 89 -21.46 18.47 -3.93
N GLU A 90 -22.24 17.77 -4.76
CA GLU A 90 -23.63 17.40 -4.41
C GLU A 90 -23.70 16.50 -3.17
N PHE A 91 -22.88 15.44 -3.09
CA PHE A 91 -22.87 14.51 -1.94
C PHE A 91 -22.53 15.23 -0.63
N VAL A 92 -21.47 16.04 -0.63
CA VAL A 92 -21.04 16.83 0.53
C VAL A 92 -22.15 17.77 1.01
N LYS A 93 -22.80 18.48 0.09
CA LYS A 93 -23.91 19.40 0.40
C LYS A 93 -25.15 18.67 0.92
N LYS A 94 -25.48 17.51 0.35
CA LYS A 94 -26.67 16.70 0.69
C LYS A 94 -26.56 16.06 2.06
N TYR A 95 -25.39 15.51 2.39
CA TYR A 95 -25.13 14.82 3.67
C TYR A 95 -24.45 15.70 4.72
N ARG A 96 -24.20 16.98 4.41
CA ARG A 96 -23.57 17.99 5.29
C ARG A 96 -22.20 17.52 5.83
N VAL A 97 -21.34 17.05 4.93
CA VAL A 97 -20.01 16.54 5.27
C VAL A 97 -19.03 17.70 5.42
N GLU A 98 -18.53 17.98 6.62
CA GLU A 98 -17.57 19.06 6.85
C GLU A 98 -16.11 18.62 6.58
N CYS A 99 -15.75 18.56 5.29
CA CYS A 99 -14.46 18.03 4.82
C CYS A 99 -13.67 18.99 3.87
N PRO A 100 -13.42 20.26 4.27
CA PRO A 100 -12.78 21.24 3.39
C PRO A 100 -11.34 20.89 2.99
N ALA A 101 -10.54 20.27 3.87
CA ALA A 101 -9.15 19.92 3.55
C ALA A 101 -9.10 18.67 2.64
N ALA A 102 -9.99 17.70 2.87
CA ALA A 102 -10.15 16.55 1.99
C ALA A 102 -10.58 16.96 0.57
N LEU A 103 -11.47 17.94 0.43
CA LEU A 103 -11.94 18.41 -0.88
C LEU A 103 -10.84 19.06 -1.70
N GLU A 104 -10.01 19.92 -1.11
CA GLU A 104 -8.84 20.48 -1.82
C GLU A 104 -7.87 19.36 -2.24
N ARG A 105 -7.62 18.37 -1.36
CA ARG A 105 -6.79 17.21 -1.71
C ARG A 105 -7.38 16.37 -2.84
N ILE A 106 -8.70 16.17 -2.86
CA ILE A 106 -9.40 15.45 -3.93
C ILE A 106 -9.30 16.21 -5.26
N ARG A 107 -9.36 17.56 -5.24
CA ARG A 107 -9.18 18.41 -6.43
C ARG A 107 -7.75 18.36 -6.98
N GLU A 108 -6.74 18.21 -6.13
CA GLU A 108 -5.33 18.08 -6.54
C GLU A 108 -4.95 16.67 -7.02
N ASP A 109 -5.69 15.64 -6.57
CA ASP A 109 -5.52 14.22 -6.87
C ASP A 109 -4.14 13.61 -6.53
N ARG A 110 -3.38 14.25 -5.64
CA ARG A 110 -2.06 13.81 -5.16
C ARG A 110 -1.81 14.26 -3.73
N PRO A 111 -1.10 13.50 -2.88
CA PRO A 111 -0.71 13.98 -1.54
C PRO A 111 0.07 15.29 -1.59
N ILE A 112 0.10 16.06 -0.49
CA ILE A 112 1.15 17.08 -0.29
C ILE A 112 2.48 16.34 -0.24
N THR A 113 3.20 16.36 -1.36
CA THR A 113 4.55 15.84 -1.44
C THR A 113 5.46 16.79 -0.68
N VAL A 114 5.80 16.44 0.56
CA VAL A 114 7.20 16.62 0.98
C VAL A 114 8.03 15.89 -0.07
N LYS A 115 9.04 16.57 -0.62
CA LYS A 115 9.77 16.11 -1.80
C LYS A 115 10.42 14.75 -1.52
N ASP A 116 9.74 13.67 -1.92
CA ASP A 116 10.26 12.31 -1.86
C ASP A 116 11.27 12.14 -3.01
N ASP A 117 12.45 12.70 -2.81
CA ASP A 117 13.52 12.83 -3.81
C ASP A 117 13.99 11.47 -4.37
N LYS A 118 13.56 10.34 -3.81
CA LYS A 118 13.96 8.99 -4.25
C LYS A 118 13.43 8.62 -5.64
N GLY A 119 12.20 8.99 -5.97
CA GLY A 119 11.65 8.78 -7.32
C GLY A 119 12.37 9.62 -8.36
N ASN A 120 12.66 10.88 -8.01
CA ASN A 120 13.48 11.77 -8.83
C ASN A 120 14.94 11.28 -8.93
N THR A 121 15.53 10.75 -7.86
CA THR A 121 16.91 10.27 -7.86
C THR A 121 17.09 9.11 -8.83
N LEU A 122 16.19 8.11 -8.82
CA LEU A 122 16.25 6.99 -9.78
C LEU A 122 16.05 7.47 -11.23
N LYS A 123 15.14 8.44 -11.45
CA LYS A 123 14.94 9.06 -12.76
C LYS A 123 16.19 9.82 -13.23
N CYS A 124 16.79 10.66 -12.38
CA CYS A 124 18.02 11.38 -12.70
C CYS A 124 19.22 10.45 -12.90
N ILE A 125 19.31 9.33 -12.17
CA ILE A 125 20.32 8.28 -12.43
C ILE A 125 20.15 7.71 -13.84
N ALA A 126 18.91 7.39 -14.26
CA ALA A 126 18.62 6.89 -15.60
C ALA A 126 19.00 7.92 -16.69
N GLU A 127 18.56 9.17 -16.52
CA GLU A 127 18.88 10.28 -17.43
C GLU A 127 20.41 10.50 -17.55
N ILE A 128 21.15 10.48 -16.44
CA ILE A 128 22.62 10.61 -16.45
C ILE A 128 23.30 9.43 -17.16
N VAL A 129 22.83 8.19 -16.93
CA VAL A 129 23.34 7.00 -17.63
C VAL A 129 23.11 7.09 -19.14
N GLU A 130 21.91 7.52 -19.55
CA GLU A 130 21.55 7.71 -20.96
C GLU A 130 22.42 8.79 -21.64
N MET A 131 22.63 9.93 -20.96
CA MET A 131 23.50 11.00 -21.46
C MET A 131 24.97 10.59 -21.55
N PHE A 132 25.51 9.82 -20.60
CA PHE A 132 26.86 9.26 -20.69
C PHE A 132 27.03 8.35 -21.92
N ILE A 133 26.08 7.44 -22.14
CA ILE A 133 26.12 6.51 -23.28
C ILE A 133 26.01 7.30 -24.59
N THR A 134 25.04 8.21 -24.70
CA THR A 134 24.82 9.05 -25.89
C THR A 134 26.07 9.84 -26.27
N PHE A 135 26.74 10.46 -25.30
CA PHE A 135 27.95 11.24 -25.55
C PHE A 135 29.16 10.37 -25.94
N LEU A 136 29.32 9.21 -25.30
CA LEU A 136 30.37 8.25 -25.67
C LEU A 136 30.14 7.69 -27.08
N ASP A 137 28.89 7.47 -27.48
CA ASP A 137 28.52 7.00 -28.82
C ASP A 137 28.76 8.09 -29.88
N GLN A 138 28.47 9.37 -29.60
CA GLN A 138 28.85 10.49 -30.47
C GLN A 138 30.36 10.51 -30.77
N LEU A 139 31.21 10.41 -29.73
CA LEU A 139 32.67 10.39 -29.90
C LEU A 139 33.15 9.16 -30.71
N LYS A 140 32.52 7.99 -30.52
CA LYS A 140 32.82 6.74 -31.24
C LYS A 140 32.35 6.76 -32.70
N LEU A 141 31.31 7.53 -33.01
CA LEU A 141 30.86 7.80 -34.38
C LEU A 141 31.70 8.87 -35.10
N ASN A 142 32.81 9.31 -34.49
CA ASN A 142 33.68 10.38 -34.96
C ASN A 142 33.00 11.76 -35.09
N VAL A 143 32.00 12.04 -34.24
CA VAL A 143 31.58 13.42 -34.02
C VAL A 143 32.75 14.17 -33.36
N ARG A 144 33.08 15.35 -33.90
CA ARG A 144 34.20 16.20 -33.46
C ARG A 144 33.83 17.68 -33.29
N ALA A 145 32.76 18.14 -33.95
CA ALA A 145 32.32 19.53 -33.90
C ALA A 145 31.83 19.92 -32.50
N VAL A 146 32.25 21.10 -32.03
CA VAL A 146 31.94 21.58 -30.67
C VAL A 146 30.45 21.87 -30.51
N ASP A 147 29.76 22.39 -31.52
CA ASP A 147 28.32 22.65 -31.49
C ASP A 147 27.45 21.39 -31.45
N GLU A 148 27.91 20.27 -32.01
CA GLU A 148 27.24 18.96 -31.90
C GLU A 148 27.49 18.28 -30.53
N LEU A 149 28.72 18.38 -29.98
CA LEU A 149 29.10 17.73 -28.72
C LEU A 149 28.67 18.52 -27.47
N PHE A 150 28.81 19.85 -27.49
CA PHE A 150 28.64 20.66 -26.30
C PHE A 150 27.23 20.61 -25.68
N PRO A 151 26.10 20.55 -26.43
CA PRO A 151 24.76 20.46 -25.85
C PRO A 151 24.60 19.22 -24.95
N THR A 152 24.95 18.03 -25.46
CA THR A 152 24.84 16.77 -24.72
C THR A 152 25.76 16.75 -23.49
N LEU A 153 27.00 17.25 -23.61
CA LEU A 153 27.89 17.35 -22.45
C LEU A 153 27.42 18.39 -21.42
N ASN A 154 26.79 19.48 -21.85
CA ASN A 154 26.23 20.50 -20.97
C ASN A 154 25.03 19.97 -20.19
N GLU A 155 24.13 19.22 -20.83
CA GLU A 155 23.02 18.54 -20.16
C GLU A 155 23.51 17.49 -19.16
N LEU A 156 24.52 16.69 -19.53
CA LEU A 156 25.19 15.75 -18.63
C LEU A 156 25.80 16.46 -17.41
N ASN A 157 26.53 17.57 -17.63
CA ASN A 157 27.18 18.33 -16.56
C ASN A 157 26.19 18.99 -15.61
N VAL A 158 25.11 19.58 -16.13
CA VAL A 158 24.04 20.16 -15.30
C VAL A 158 23.37 19.06 -14.47
N SER A 159 23.06 17.92 -15.09
CA SER A 159 22.34 16.83 -14.44
C SER A 159 23.17 16.15 -13.35
N ILE A 160 24.43 15.80 -13.62
CA ILE A 160 25.32 15.22 -12.62
C ILE A 160 25.65 16.21 -11.48
N SER A 161 25.73 17.51 -11.78
CA SER A 161 25.97 18.55 -10.76
C SER A 161 24.73 18.79 -9.88
N SER A 162 23.52 18.68 -10.44
CA SER A 162 22.26 18.81 -9.69
C SER A 162 21.99 17.64 -8.73
N MET A 163 22.72 16.53 -8.87
CA MET A 163 22.59 15.36 -7.99
C MET A 163 23.21 15.63 -6.62
N ILE A 164 22.37 16.02 -5.67
CA ILE A 164 22.72 16.31 -4.26
C ILE A 164 23.20 15.05 -3.52
N THR A 165 22.78 13.86 -3.95
CA THR A 165 23.17 12.57 -3.35
C THR A 165 24.63 12.19 -3.60
N LEU A 166 25.30 12.83 -4.56
CA LEU A 166 26.71 12.59 -4.87
C LEU A 166 27.61 13.65 -4.19
N PRO A 167 28.69 13.25 -3.49
CA PRO A 167 29.70 14.18 -2.98
C PRO A 167 30.25 15.11 -4.07
N ASP A 168 30.57 16.35 -3.73
CA ASP A 168 31.07 17.33 -4.72
C ASP A 168 32.48 17.01 -5.24
N ASN A 169 33.24 16.19 -4.49
CA ASN A 169 34.55 15.67 -4.89
C ASN A 169 34.47 14.33 -5.65
N PHE A 170 33.30 13.93 -6.13
CA PHE A 170 33.12 12.66 -6.85
C PHE A 170 33.82 12.69 -8.23
N ASP A 171 34.61 11.65 -8.52
CA ASP A 171 35.47 11.56 -9.71
C ASP A 171 34.72 11.84 -11.02
N ALA A 172 33.50 11.33 -11.16
CA ALA A 172 32.67 11.58 -12.35
C ALA A 172 32.22 13.04 -12.50
N LYS A 173 31.88 13.74 -11.40
CA LYS A 173 31.54 15.17 -11.41
C LYS A 173 32.75 15.98 -11.88
N LEU A 174 33.93 15.70 -11.33
CA LEU A 174 35.17 16.42 -11.64
C LEU A 174 35.58 16.26 -13.12
N LYS A 175 35.55 15.03 -13.66
CA LYS A 175 35.92 14.75 -15.06
C LYS A 175 34.94 15.36 -16.06
N VAL A 176 33.63 15.25 -15.82
CA VAL A 176 32.62 15.89 -16.67
C VAL A 176 32.77 17.41 -16.65
N MET A 177 32.98 18.01 -15.46
CA MET A 177 33.18 19.46 -15.33
C MET A 177 34.47 19.94 -16.03
N GLN A 178 35.56 19.16 -15.99
CA GLN A 178 36.82 19.46 -16.68
C GLN A 178 36.60 19.55 -18.21
N TRP A 179 35.98 18.53 -18.80
CA TRP A 179 35.71 18.50 -20.25
C TRP A 179 34.66 19.53 -20.67
N HIS A 180 33.64 19.79 -19.84
CA HIS A 180 32.68 20.88 -20.05
C HIS A 180 33.37 22.24 -20.07
N GLY A 181 34.27 22.50 -19.11
CA GLY A 181 35.06 23.73 -19.06
C GLY A 181 35.95 23.93 -20.29
N LYS A 182 36.57 22.84 -20.80
CA LYS A 182 37.37 22.88 -22.03
C LYS A 182 36.51 23.20 -23.26
N LEU A 183 35.44 22.44 -23.51
CA LEU A 183 34.57 22.67 -24.67
C LEU A 183 33.84 24.03 -24.61
N LYS A 184 33.48 24.51 -23.43
CA LYS A 184 32.91 25.86 -23.23
C LYS A 184 33.87 27.01 -23.59
N SER A 185 35.18 26.74 -23.62
CA SER A 185 36.20 27.73 -24.00
C SER A 185 36.50 27.77 -25.50
N MET A 186 36.01 26.78 -26.25
CA MET A 186 36.15 26.67 -27.71
C MET A 186 35.00 27.41 -28.42
N THR A 187 35.20 27.79 -29.68
CA THR A 187 34.11 28.34 -30.49
C THR A 187 33.23 27.25 -31.10
N ALA A 188 31.97 27.55 -31.39
CA ALA A 188 30.99 26.59 -31.90
C ALA A 188 31.44 25.89 -33.21
N SER A 189 32.23 26.57 -34.04
CA SER A 189 32.76 26.07 -35.31
C SER A 189 34.12 25.37 -35.20
N GLU A 190 34.67 25.21 -34.01
CA GLU A 190 35.89 24.43 -33.80
C GLU A 190 35.57 22.93 -33.72
N GLU A 191 36.57 22.11 -34.02
CA GLU A 191 36.53 20.66 -33.86
C GLU A 191 37.55 20.25 -32.79
N ILE A 192 37.23 19.23 -31.98
CA ILE A 192 38.20 18.65 -31.04
C ILE A 192 39.24 17.82 -31.81
N THR A 193 40.49 17.82 -31.30
CA THR A 193 41.54 16.99 -31.88
C THR A 193 41.28 15.50 -31.64
N ASP A 194 41.79 14.60 -32.49
CA ASP A 194 41.63 13.15 -32.28
C ASP A 194 42.31 12.65 -31.00
N GLU A 195 43.37 13.33 -30.54
CA GLU A 195 44.00 13.05 -29.25
C GLU A 195 43.07 13.43 -28.08
N ASP A 196 42.45 14.61 -28.16
CA ASP A 196 41.45 15.04 -27.18
C ASP A 196 40.22 14.14 -27.18
N ALA A 197 39.75 13.70 -28.35
CA ALA A 197 38.62 12.78 -28.45
C ALA A 197 38.92 11.43 -27.78
N ARG A 198 40.13 10.88 -27.97
CA ARG A 198 40.56 9.64 -27.32
C ARG A 198 40.66 9.78 -25.80
N GLN A 199 41.27 10.87 -25.32
CA GLN A 199 41.38 11.13 -23.88
C GLN A 199 40.00 11.38 -23.25
N MET A 200 39.11 12.08 -23.95
CA MET A 200 37.74 12.34 -23.50
C MET A 200 36.92 11.05 -23.41
N VAL A 201 37.04 10.12 -24.37
CA VAL A 201 36.43 8.77 -24.25
C VAL A 201 36.96 8.03 -23.03
N PHE A 202 38.29 7.99 -22.82
CA PHE A 202 38.89 7.29 -21.68
C PHE A 202 38.44 7.87 -20.32
N ASP A 203 38.45 9.20 -20.19
CA ASP A 203 38.07 9.88 -18.96
C ASP A 203 36.57 9.68 -18.65
N LEU A 204 35.71 9.76 -19.67
CA LEU A 204 34.27 9.62 -19.50
C LEU A 204 33.81 8.17 -19.34
N GLU A 205 34.47 7.19 -19.96
CA GLU A 205 34.26 5.77 -19.61
C GLU A 205 34.70 5.48 -18.17
N THR A 206 35.79 6.09 -17.71
CA THR A 206 36.22 5.98 -16.30
C THR A 206 35.22 6.64 -15.35
N ALA A 207 34.71 7.83 -15.69
CA ALA A 207 33.68 8.53 -14.93
C ALA A 207 32.36 7.74 -14.87
N TYR A 208 31.93 7.16 -15.99
CA TYR A 208 30.75 6.29 -16.08
C TYR A 208 30.88 5.03 -15.22
N ASN A 209 32.05 4.37 -15.27
CA ASN A 209 32.33 3.23 -14.42
C ASN A 209 32.33 3.62 -12.93
N SER A 210 32.92 4.77 -12.57
CA SER A 210 32.88 5.30 -11.20
C SER A 210 31.46 5.58 -10.73
N PHE A 211 30.62 6.20 -11.58
CA PHE A 211 29.21 6.46 -11.29
C PHE A 211 28.41 5.16 -11.11
N THR A 212 28.60 4.18 -11.99
CA THR A 212 27.95 2.85 -11.90
C THR A 212 28.36 2.10 -10.63
N LEU A 213 29.66 2.03 -10.33
CA LEU A 213 30.16 1.36 -9.13
C LEU A 213 29.77 2.09 -7.83
N GLY A 214 29.78 3.42 -7.83
CA GLY A 214 29.53 4.26 -6.66
C GLY A 214 28.05 4.49 -6.34
N VAL A 215 27.13 4.29 -7.29
CA VAL A 215 25.70 4.59 -7.13
C VAL A 215 24.80 3.36 -7.38
N ILE A 216 25.05 2.58 -8.44
CA ILE A 216 24.14 1.50 -8.88
C ILE A 216 24.37 0.20 -8.09
N LEU A 217 25.62 -0.12 -7.74
CA LEU A 217 25.93 -1.28 -6.88
C LEU A 217 25.41 -1.14 -5.44
N PRO A 218 25.55 0.01 -4.76
CA PRO A 218 24.93 0.20 -3.43
C PRO A 218 23.41 0.04 -3.44
N LEU A 219 22.72 0.47 -4.51
CA LEU A 219 21.26 0.32 -4.63
C LEU A 219 20.83 -1.14 -4.73
N SER A 220 21.58 -1.98 -5.45
CA SER A 220 21.28 -3.42 -5.59
C SER A 220 21.60 -4.25 -4.34
N VAL A 221 22.52 -3.80 -3.47
CA VAL A 221 22.80 -4.47 -2.18
C VAL A 221 21.76 -4.15 -1.10
N VAL A 222 21.07 -3.01 -1.18
CA VAL A 222 20.03 -2.64 -0.20
C VAL A 222 18.75 -3.48 -0.35
N GLU A 223 18.39 -3.90 -1.55
CA GLU A 223 17.18 -4.74 -1.78
C GLU A 223 17.29 -6.15 -1.17
N LEU A 224 18.51 -6.67 -0.96
CA LEU A 224 18.72 -7.98 -0.30
C LEU A 224 18.65 -7.92 1.23
N ASN A 225 18.64 -6.72 1.82
CA ASN A 225 18.65 -6.51 3.27
C ASN A 225 17.28 -6.04 3.83
N GLY A 226 16.19 -6.45 3.18
CA GLY A 226 14.86 -6.47 3.80
C GLY A 226 14.82 -7.40 5.04
N PRO A 227 13.76 -7.34 5.86
CA PRO A 227 13.69 -7.99 7.19
C PRO A 227 13.50 -9.52 7.12
N GLY A 228 14.49 -10.22 6.55
CA GLY A 228 14.55 -11.67 6.36
C GLY A 228 15.90 -12.20 5.87
N GLY A 229 16.92 -11.36 5.69
CA GLY A 229 18.27 -11.76 5.28
C GLY A 229 19.14 -12.23 6.45
N GLY A 230 19.68 -13.46 6.35
CA GLY A 230 20.68 -13.96 7.29
C GLY A 230 22.07 -13.37 7.02
N VAL A 231 22.89 -13.25 8.07
CA VAL A 231 24.27 -12.76 7.96
C VAL A 231 25.10 -13.71 7.09
N LEU A 232 25.58 -13.21 5.95
CA LEU A 232 26.68 -13.82 5.21
C LEU A 232 27.91 -12.93 5.30
N HIS A 233 28.96 -13.52 5.84
CA HIS A 233 30.23 -12.88 6.14
C HIS A 233 31.13 -12.90 4.91
N SER A 234 31.89 -11.82 4.68
CA SER A 234 33.10 -11.76 3.84
C SER A 234 33.09 -12.48 2.47
N PHE A 235 33.07 -11.70 1.38
CA PHE A 235 33.63 -12.15 0.10
C PHE A 235 34.95 -11.42 -0.16
N GLU A 236 36.00 -12.20 -0.43
CA GLU A 236 37.37 -11.74 -0.61
C GLU A 236 37.61 -11.04 -1.97
N GLN A 237 38.78 -10.42 -2.10
CA GLN A 237 39.26 -9.81 -3.34
C GLN A 237 39.21 -10.82 -4.49
N VAL A 238 38.46 -10.50 -5.55
CA VAL A 238 38.61 -11.18 -6.84
C VAL A 238 39.78 -10.52 -7.57
N ASP A 239 40.78 -11.33 -7.93
CA ASP A 239 42.02 -10.86 -8.53
C ASP A 239 41.79 -10.34 -9.96
N LEU A 240 42.39 -9.20 -10.29
CA LEU A 240 42.10 -8.45 -11.53
C LEU A 240 42.99 -8.85 -12.72
N SER A 241 43.83 -9.88 -12.56
CA SER A 241 44.76 -10.36 -13.59
C SER A 241 44.05 -11.07 -14.75
N ASP A 242 43.14 -11.99 -14.44
CA ASP A 242 42.65 -12.96 -15.42
C ASP A 242 41.62 -12.36 -16.38
N ALA A 243 40.90 -11.31 -15.94
CA ALA A 243 39.95 -10.57 -16.76
C ALA A 243 40.61 -9.77 -17.90
N LYS A 244 41.92 -9.50 -17.84
CA LYS A 244 42.64 -8.80 -18.93
C LYS A 244 42.92 -9.69 -20.14
N GLN A 245 43.11 -11.00 -19.94
CA GLN A 245 43.62 -11.90 -20.99
C GLN A 245 42.56 -12.30 -22.03
N GLN A 246 41.27 -12.08 -21.78
CA GLN A 246 40.17 -12.46 -22.68
C GLN A 246 39.59 -11.31 -23.52
N ILE A 247 40.12 -10.09 -23.39
CA ILE A 247 39.56 -8.88 -24.05
C ILE A 247 40.33 -8.50 -25.35
N GLU A 248 41.51 -9.09 -25.60
CA GLU A 248 42.39 -8.71 -26.74
C GLU A 248 42.01 -9.29 -28.12
N THR A 249 40.85 -9.96 -28.27
CA THR A 249 40.40 -10.45 -29.58
C THR A 249 38.94 -10.11 -29.88
N SER A 250 38.73 -9.53 -31.06
CA SER A 250 37.43 -9.15 -31.67
C SER A 250 36.86 -7.78 -31.28
N ASP A 251 37.50 -6.74 -31.81
CA ASP A 251 36.85 -5.45 -32.10
C ASP A 251 35.50 -5.63 -32.82
N ILE A 252 34.64 -4.60 -32.71
CA ILE A 252 33.32 -4.44 -33.38
C ILE A 252 32.13 -5.14 -32.69
N MET A 253 32.26 -6.30 -32.01
CA MET A 253 31.08 -6.94 -31.35
C MET A 253 30.75 -6.45 -29.92
N VAL A 254 31.68 -5.79 -29.22
CA VAL A 254 31.50 -5.41 -27.80
C VAL A 254 30.54 -4.22 -27.61
N VAL A 255 30.44 -3.31 -28.57
CA VAL A 255 29.54 -2.14 -28.47
C VAL A 255 28.08 -2.58 -28.56
N ALA A 256 27.73 -3.44 -29.53
CA ALA A 256 26.38 -3.98 -29.66
C ALA A 256 25.95 -4.78 -28.42
N THR A 257 26.85 -5.57 -27.83
CA THR A 257 26.55 -6.35 -26.62
C THR A 257 26.50 -5.50 -25.35
N ARG A 258 27.26 -4.40 -25.24
CA ARG A 258 27.09 -3.44 -24.13
C ARG A 258 25.78 -2.66 -24.22
N GLN A 259 25.40 -2.18 -25.40
CA GLN A 259 24.09 -1.56 -25.62
C GLN A 259 22.96 -2.56 -25.31
N LEU A 260 23.08 -3.81 -25.76
CA LEU A 260 22.11 -4.87 -25.45
C LEU A 260 22.08 -5.26 -23.97
N ILE A 261 23.19 -5.31 -23.24
CA ILE A 261 23.18 -5.65 -21.81
C ILE A 261 22.61 -4.49 -20.99
N VAL A 262 22.96 -3.23 -21.28
CA VAL A 262 22.35 -2.09 -20.59
C VAL A 262 20.88 -1.92 -21.00
N HIS A 263 20.52 -2.07 -22.27
CA HIS A 263 19.12 -1.98 -22.71
C HIS A 263 18.29 -3.19 -22.26
N CYS A 264 18.84 -4.42 -22.17
CA CYS A 264 18.13 -5.54 -21.54
C CYS A 264 18.04 -5.35 -20.02
N ALA A 265 19.07 -4.88 -19.34
CA ALA A 265 19.00 -4.61 -17.90
C ALA A 265 18.07 -3.43 -17.57
N PHE A 266 18.05 -2.36 -18.38
CA PHE A 266 17.09 -1.24 -18.22
C PHE A 266 15.70 -1.58 -18.74
N GLN A 267 15.56 -2.51 -19.69
CA GLN A 267 14.25 -3.02 -20.08
C GLN A 267 13.76 -4.09 -19.09
N GLU A 268 14.63 -4.79 -18.36
CA GLU A 268 14.25 -5.65 -17.23
C GLU A 268 13.99 -4.84 -15.96
N ILE A 269 14.77 -3.81 -15.64
CA ILE A 269 14.51 -2.87 -14.53
C ILE A 269 13.27 -2.01 -14.87
N GLY A 270 13.14 -1.54 -16.10
CA GLY A 270 11.94 -0.89 -16.62
C GLY A 270 10.74 -1.82 -16.65
N ASN A 271 10.92 -3.11 -16.98
CA ASN A 271 9.90 -4.15 -16.82
C ASN A 271 9.72 -4.61 -15.37
N LEU A 272 10.59 -4.28 -14.40
CA LEU A 272 10.39 -4.54 -12.97
C LEU A 272 9.61 -3.39 -12.33
N VAL A 273 9.98 -2.15 -12.63
CA VAL A 273 9.25 -0.92 -12.29
C VAL A 273 7.87 -0.91 -12.96
N THR A 274 7.73 -1.46 -14.17
CA THR A 274 6.42 -1.67 -14.79
C THR A 274 5.76 -3.02 -14.49
N LYS A 275 6.44 -4.13 -14.15
CA LYS A 275 5.75 -5.35 -13.63
C LYS A 275 5.13 -5.11 -12.27
N GLN A 276 5.82 -4.42 -11.35
CA GLN A 276 5.22 -3.95 -10.10
C GLN A 276 4.02 -3.03 -10.33
N ASN A 277 3.82 -2.50 -11.55
CA ASN A 277 2.68 -1.66 -11.93
C ASN A 277 1.78 -2.22 -13.06
N LYS A 278 1.97 -3.47 -13.53
CA LYS A 278 1.14 -4.07 -14.62
C LYS A 278 0.73 -5.53 -14.44
N GLU A 279 1.28 -6.29 -13.50
CA GLU A 279 0.87 -7.71 -13.31
C GLU A 279 -0.41 -7.90 -12.45
N VAL A 280 -1.11 -6.82 -12.05
CA VAL A 280 -2.28 -6.90 -11.15
C VAL A 280 -3.64 -6.86 -11.87
N LEU A 281 -3.72 -6.61 -13.19
CA LEU A 281 -5.00 -6.54 -13.91
C LEU A 281 -5.12 -7.43 -15.16
N LEU A 282 -5.75 -8.60 -14.91
CA LEU A 282 -6.80 -9.27 -15.71
C LEU A 282 -6.43 -10.30 -16.81
N GLY A 283 -6.35 -11.58 -16.39
CA GLY A 283 -6.80 -12.79 -17.12
C GLY A 283 -5.90 -13.33 -18.24
N ASN A 284 -5.71 -14.65 -18.47
CA ASN A 284 -6.32 -15.91 -17.99
C ASN A 284 -5.31 -17.08 -18.28
N TYR A 285 -5.44 -18.37 -17.91
CA TYR A 285 -6.50 -19.18 -17.27
C TYR A 285 -5.91 -20.45 -16.57
N ILE A 286 -6.44 -20.81 -15.40
CA ILE A 286 -6.58 -22.13 -14.73
C ILE A 286 -5.68 -23.35 -15.12
N SER A 287 -5.00 -23.90 -14.08
CA SER A 287 -4.78 -25.34 -13.73
C SER A 287 -3.30 -25.61 -13.35
N SER A 288 -2.94 -26.18 -12.19
CA SER A 288 -3.68 -27.02 -11.23
C SER A 288 -3.23 -26.77 -9.76
N ASP A 289 -4.08 -27.17 -8.81
CA ASP A 289 -3.79 -27.38 -7.37
C ASP A 289 -3.34 -26.20 -6.46
N ILE A 290 -3.88 -25.00 -6.69
CA ILE A 290 -4.30 -24.15 -5.56
C ILE A 290 -5.81 -23.92 -5.64
N ARG A 291 -6.55 -24.76 -4.90
CA ARG A 291 -7.94 -24.44 -4.52
C ARG A 291 -7.92 -23.27 -3.55
N MET A 292 -7.89 -22.05 -4.09
CA MET A 292 -8.31 -20.87 -3.33
C MET A 292 -9.74 -21.14 -2.85
N PRO A 293 -10.01 -21.21 -1.53
CA PRO A 293 -11.38 -21.27 -1.07
C PRO A 293 -12.08 -19.99 -1.53
N LEU A 294 -13.28 -20.15 -2.10
CA LEU A 294 -14.17 -19.05 -2.51
C LEU A 294 -14.05 -17.87 -1.56
N ALA A 295 -13.86 -16.67 -2.12
CA ALA A 295 -13.70 -15.42 -1.38
C ALA A 295 -14.68 -15.39 -0.21
N ARG A 296 -14.14 -15.42 1.02
CA ARG A 296 -15.00 -15.42 2.21
C ARG A 296 -15.72 -14.09 2.23
N ASP A 297 -17.03 -14.14 2.08
CA ASP A 297 -17.90 -13.02 2.35
C ASP A 297 -17.66 -12.57 3.81
N LEU A 298 -16.95 -11.45 3.96
CA LEU A 298 -16.62 -10.85 5.25
C LEU A 298 -17.78 -9.99 5.78
N LEU A 299 -18.77 -9.68 4.94
CA LEU A 299 -19.94 -8.88 5.30
C LEU A 299 -21.06 -9.79 5.85
N TYR A 300 -21.22 -10.99 5.28
CA TYR A 300 -22.23 -11.98 5.69
C TYR A 300 -21.62 -13.38 5.94
N PRO A 301 -20.75 -13.55 6.95
CA PRO A 301 -20.25 -14.85 7.34
C PRO A 301 -21.38 -15.76 7.83
N ASP A 302 -21.49 -16.95 7.22
CA ASP A 302 -22.46 -17.99 7.59
C ASP A 302 -22.43 -18.26 9.11
N PRO A 303 -23.53 -17.98 9.84
CA PRO A 303 -23.58 -18.11 11.29
C PRO A 303 -23.27 -19.51 11.81
N GLN A 304 -23.47 -20.56 11.01
CA GLN A 304 -23.15 -21.94 11.39
C GLN A 304 -21.63 -22.15 11.36
N LYS A 305 -20.99 -21.81 10.23
CA LYS A 305 -19.53 -21.91 10.05
C LYS A 305 -18.76 -21.02 11.02
N GLU A 306 -19.29 -19.85 11.37
CA GLU A 306 -18.63 -18.95 12.32
C GLU A 306 -18.69 -19.51 13.76
N ARG A 307 -19.80 -20.18 14.13
CA ARG A 307 -19.96 -20.86 15.44
C ARG A 307 -19.01 -22.05 15.61
N GLU A 308 -18.65 -22.74 14.54
CA GLU A 308 -17.70 -23.87 14.58
C GLU A 308 -16.24 -23.44 14.75
N ARG A 309 -15.90 -22.20 14.37
CA ARG A 309 -14.53 -21.67 14.52
C ARG A 309 -14.15 -21.44 15.99
N CYS A 310 -12.86 -21.64 16.27
CA CYS A 310 -12.22 -21.23 17.51
C CYS A 310 -12.45 -19.73 17.76
N LYS A 311 -12.68 -19.32 19.01
CA LYS A 311 -13.00 -17.93 19.39
C LYS A 311 -12.09 -16.91 18.68
N LEU A 312 -10.77 -17.05 18.82
CA LEU A 312 -9.74 -16.17 18.23
C LEU A 312 -9.70 -16.13 16.69
N LYS A 313 -10.39 -17.03 15.99
CA LYS A 313 -10.46 -17.11 14.52
C LYS A 313 -11.81 -16.66 13.94
N ARG A 314 -12.64 -16.02 14.76
CA ARG A 314 -13.90 -15.39 14.34
C ARG A 314 -13.72 -13.93 13.98
N LEU A 315 -14.50 -13.48 13.00
CA LEU A 315 -14.59 -12.08 12.60
C LEU A 315 -15.02 -11.18 13.78
N VAL A 316 -16.00 -11.64 14.58
CA VAL A 316 -16.45 -10.95 15.81
C VAL A 316 -16.22 -11.85 17.03
N GLN A 317 -15.54 -11.31 18.04
CA GLN A 317 -15.08 -12.04 19.21
C GLN A 317 -16.18 -12.26 20.27
N GLN A 318 -17.08 -13.22 20.04
CA GLN A 318 -18.09 -13.63 21.03
C GLN A 318 -17.66 -14.86 21.88
N PRO A 319 -18.06 -14.94 23.17
CA PRO A 319 -17.74 -16.07 24.03
C PRO A 319 -18.44 -17.37 23.59
N ASN A 320 -17.75 -18.51 23.74
CA ASN A 320 -18.31 -19.85 23.46
C ASN A 320 -19.10 -20.46 24.63
N SER A 321 -19.11 -19.77 25.77
CA SER A 321 -19.81 -20.17 26.97
C SER A 321 -21.26 -19.71 26.95
N PHE A 322 -22.14 -20.51 27.55
CA PHE A 322 -23.56 -20.22 27.67
C PHE A 322 -24.08 -20.76 29.00
N PHE A 323 -25.17 -20.16 29.50
CA PHE A 323 -25.93 -20.72 30.61
C PHE A 323 -26.91 -21.77 30.08
N MET A 324 -27.08 -22.86 30.84
CA MET A 324 -28.04 -23.90 30.53
C MET A 324 -28.82 -24.30 31.77
N ASP A 325 -30.07 -24.69 31.58
CA ASP A 325 -30.91 -25.29 32.59
C ASP A 325 -30.71 -26.81 32.56
N VAL A 326 -30.21 -27.39 33.65
CA VAL A 326 -30.00 -28.85 33.81
C VAL A 326 -31.11 -29.41 34.70
N LYS A 327 -31.81 -30.42 34.21
CA LYS A 327 -32.84 -31.17 34.94
C LYS A 327 -32.20 -32.38 35.61
N CYS A 328 -32.33 -32.48 36.93
CA CYS A 328 -31.84 -33.64 37.69
C CYS A 328 -32.65 -34.91 37.37
N PRO A 329 -32.03 -36.09 37.19
CA PRO A 329 -32.76 -37.35 36.99
C PRO A 329 -33.52 -37.81 38.24
N GLY A 330 -33.01 -37.51 39.45
CA GLY A 330 -33.61 -37.99 40.71
C GLY A 330 -34.84 -37.20 41.15
N CYS A 331 -34.72 -35.87 41.27
CA CYS A 331 -35.80 -35.02 41.82
C CYS A 331 -36.42 -34.05 40.80
N TYR A 332 -36.08 -34.17 39.51
CA TYR A 332 -36.58 -33.34 38.39
C TYR A 332 -36.44 -31.81 38.52
N LYS A 333 -35.85 -31.31 39.61
CA LYS A 333 -35.58 -29.89 39.84
C LYS A 333 -34.58 -29.37 38.81
N ILE A 334 -34.89 -28.22 38.24
CA ILE A 334 -34.06 -27.53 37.26
C ILE A 334 -33.06 -26.64 37.99
N THR A 335 -31.79 -26.72 37.65
CA THR A 335 -30.71 -25.86 38.17
C THR A 335 -30.02 -25.20 36.98
N THR A 336 -29.80 -23.89 37.02
CA THR A 336 -29.03 -23.20 35.96
C THR A 336 -27.53 -23.40 36.22
N VAL A 337 -26.83 -23.85 35.18
CA VAL A 337 -25.42 -24.25 35.19
C VAL A 337 -24.68 -23.54 34.05
N PHE A 338 -23.43 -23.16 34.27
CA PHE A 338 -22.56 -22.57 33.24
C PHE A 338 -21.85 -23.66 32.44
N SER A 339 -21.74 -23.50 31.12
CA SER A 339 -21.21 -24.58 30.25
C SER A 339 -19.73 -24.93 30.44
N HIS A 340 -18.97 -24.08 31.14
CA HIS A 340 -17.57 -24.31 31.52
C HIS A 340 -17.40 -24.14 33.04
N ALA A 341 -18.29 -24.78 33.82
CA ALA A 341 -18.23 -24.75 35.28
C ALA A 341 -16.86 -25.19 35.80
N GLN A 342 -16.27 -24.40 36.70
CA GLN A 342 -14.96 -24.65 37.31
C GLN A 342 -15.06 -25.55 38.56
N SER A 343 -16.25 -25.66 39.15
CA SER A 343 -16.56 -26.47 40.31
C SER A 343 -17.57 -27.57 39.97
N VAL A 344 -17.62 -28.61 40.81
CA VAL A 344 -18.67 -29.65 40.74
C VAL A 344 -20.00 -29.01 41.13
N VAL A 345 -21.03 -29.13 40.29
CA VAL A 345 -22.36 -28.59 40.57
C VAL A 345 -23.27 -29.72 41.02
N VAL A 346 -23.90 -29.54 42.19
CA VAL A 346 -24.83 -30.51 42.80
C VAL A 346 -26.28 -30.01 42.73
N CYS A 347 -27.24 -30.94 42.70
CA CYS A 347 -28.64 -30.60 42.68
C CYS A 347 -29.16 -30.15 44.05
N VAL A 348 -29.74 -28.94 44.11
CA VAL A 348 -30.36 -28.34 45.32
C VAL A 348 -31.49 -29.19 45.93
N GLY A 349 -32.04 -30.18 45.21
CA GLY A 349 -33.13 -31.03 45.71
C GLY A 349 -32.72 -32.39 46.27
N CYS A 350 -31.58 -32.95 45.86
CA CYS A 350 -31.19 -34.32 46.23
C CYS A 350 -29.68 -34.54 46.36
N ASN A 351 -28.88 -33.48 46.30
CA ASN A 351 -27.40 -33.46 46.35
C ASN A 351 -26.67 -34.30 45.28
N THR A 352 -27.38 -34.97 44.37
CA THR A 352 -26.79 -35.66 43.21
C THR A 352 -25.97 -34.69 42.36
N VAL A 353 -24.76 -35.10 41.97
CA VAL A 353 -23.88 -34.35 41.08
C VAL A 353 -24.52 -34.20 39.71
N LEU A 354 -24.65 -32.96 39.23
CA LEU A 354 -25.20 -32.62 37.91
C LEU A 354 -24.10 -32.50 36.85
N CYS A 355 -22.96 -31.89 37.20
CA CYS A 355 -21.79 -31.84 36.32
C CYS A 355 -20.45 -31.78 37.07
N GLN A 356 -19.39 -32.20 36.38
CA GLN A 356 -17.99 -32.15 36.83
C GLN A 356 -17.12 -31.26 35.91
N PRO A 357 -16.13 -30.53 36.45
CA PRO A 357 -15.20 -29.73 35.66
C PRO A 357 -14.16 -30.62 34.94
N THR A 358 -13.85 -30.28 33.69
CA THR A 358 -12.93 -31.03 32.81
C THR A 358 -11.82 -30.16 32.20
N GLY A 359 -11.67 -28.92 32.70
CA GLY A 359 -10.85 -27.88 32.06
C GLY A 359 -11.46 -27.28 30.78
N GLY A 360 -12.50 -27.90 30.20
CA GLY A 360 -13.22 -27.42 29.02
C GLY A 360 -14.72 -27.29 29.27
N LYS A 361 -15.53 -27.91 28.42
CA LYS A 361 -16.98 -28.02 28.63
C LYS A 361 -17.26 -28.98 29.77
N ALA A 362 -18.04 -28.54 30.77
CA ALA A 362 -18.36 -29.35 31.94
C ALA A 362 -19.07 -30.66 31.54
N HIS A 363 -18.65 -31.77 32.14
CA HIS A 363 -19.20 -33.10 31.87
C HIS A 363 -20.50 -33.29 32.67
N LEU A 364 -21.63 -33.53 32.00
CA LEU A 364 -22.91 -33.82 32.64
C LEU A 364 -22.95 -35.28 33.11
N THR A 365 -23.54 -35.53 34.28
CA THR A 365 -23.80 -36.89 34.77
C THR A 365 -24.84 -37.58 33.89
N GLU A 366 -24.68 -38.89 33.65
CA GLU A 366 -25.63 -39.69 32.86
C GLU A 366 -27.06 -39.57 33.41
N GLY A 367 -28.04 -39.47 32.51
CA GLY A 367 -29.45 -39.24 32.84
C GLY A 367 -29.85 -37.78 33.11
N CYS A 368 -28.91 -36.84 33.26
CA CYS A 368 -29.23 -35.41 33.29
C CYS A 368 -29.62 -34.91 31.88
N SER A 369 -30.77 -34.23 31.75
CA SER A 369 -31.13 -33.52 30.51
C SER A 369 -30.88 -32.02 30.65
N PHE A 370 -30.54 -31.34 29.55
CA PHE A 370 -30.23 -29.91 29.58
C PHE A 370 -30.90 -29.13 28.44
N ARG A 371 -31.14 -27.84 28.69
CA ARG A 371 -31.64 -26.86 27.72
C ARG A 371 -30.77 -25.62 27.78
N LYS A 372 -30.25 -25.13 26.65
CA LYS A 372 -29.56 -23.83 26.61
C LYS A 372 -30.56 -22.71 26.91
N LYS A 373 -30.23 -21.78 27.80
CA LYS A 373 -31.01 -20.54 27.94
C LYS A 373 -30.74 -19.68 26.71
N GLN A 374 -31.81 -19.28 26.02
CA GLN A 374 -31.76 -18.16 25.09
C GLN A 374 -31.77 -16.87 25.91
N HIS A 375 -31.12 -15.83 25.39
CA HIS A 375 -30.81 -14.61 26.13
C HIS A 375 -31.84 -13.50 25.85
#